data_AF-A0A7S6MZC2-F1
#
_entry.id   AF-A0A7S6MZC2-F1
#
_cell.length_a   1.000
_cell.length_b   1.000
_cell.length_c   1.000
_cell.angle_alpha   90.00
_cell.angle_beta   90.00
_cell.angle_gamma   90.00
#
_symmetry.space_group_name_H-M   'P 1'
#
loop_
_entity.id
_entity.type
_entity.pdbx_description
1 polymer ?
#
loop_
_entity_poly.entity_id
_entity_poly.type
_entity_poly.pdbx_seq_one_letter_code
_entity_poly.pdbx_strand_id
1 'polypeptide(L)'
;MNIKSAYITFTGQYILLLFLLQTLPFAQTTIEFQNFTAKGSDTVFAASTKGIYISADQGVTFKKFALDSLDITSLIILNDAELLASSYSNYGVLRSSDYGMSWHLSGLQNQYAINQLLMIPGGILIAASHEEHIWRSTDRGFT
;
A
#
# COMPACT_ATOMS: atom_id res chain seq x y z
N MET A 1 10.53 -17.14 -18.17
CA MET A 1 9.78 -16.14 -17.38
C MET A 1 8.31 -16.49 -17.52
N ASN A 2 7.76 -17.25 -16.56
CA ASN A 2 6.37 -17.71 -16.64
C ASN A 2 5.46 -16.68 -15.97
N ILE A 3 4.89 -15.79 -16.77
CA ILE A 3 3.80 -14.93 -16.35
C ILE A 3 2.55 -15.81 -16.39
N LYS A 4 2.09 -16.31 -15.23
CA LYS A 4 0.79 -17.01 -15.16
C LYS A 4 -0.31 -15.97 -15.14
N SER A 5 -0.82 -15.62 -16.32
CA SER A 5 -2.10 -14.93 -16.47
C SER A 5 -3.22 -15.94 -16.28
N ALA A 6 -4.08 -15.74 -15.27
CA ALA A 6 -5.29 -16.53 -15.10
C ALA A 6 -6.37 -15.99 -16.05
N TYR A 7 -6.66 -16.73 -17.13
CA TYR A 7 -7.86 -16.52 -17.94
C TYR A 7 -8.86 -17.63 -17.61
N ILE A 8 -10.06 -17.25 -17.15
CA ILE A 8 -11.18 -18.18 -16.98
C ILE A 8 -11.91 -18.25 -18.32
N THR A 9 -11.87 -19.41 -18.99
CA THR A 9 -12.68 -19.70 -20.18
C THR A 9 -13.93 -20.47 -19.80
N PHE A 10 -15.11 -20.01 -20.22
CA PHE A 10 -16.36 -20.78 -20.18
C PHE A 10 -16.70 -21.28 -21.59
N THR A 11 -16.86 -22.60 -21.74
CA THR A 11 -17.40 -23.25 -22.94
C THR A 11 -18.84 -23.71 -22.69
N GLY A 12 -19.80 -23.18 -23.47
CA GLY A 12 -20.94 -23.91 -24.04
C GLY A 12 -22.13 -24.38 -23.16
N GLN A 13 -23.28 -23.70 -23.37
CA GLN A 13 -24.70 -24.15 -23.42
C GLN A 13 -25.42 -24.76 -22.17
N TYR A 14 -26.30 -23.89 -21.62
CA TYR A 14 -27.52 -24.03 -20.80
C TYR A 14 -27.98 -25.39 -20.23
N ILE A 15 -28.08 -25.47 -18.90
CA ILE A 15 -29.24 -26.08 -18.20
C ILE A 15 -29.70 -25.12 -17.09
N LEU A 16 -30.97 -24.72 -17.19
CA LEU A 16 -31.69 -23.90 -16.23
C LEU A 16 -31.99 -24.77 -14.99
N LEU A 17 -31.38 -24.50 -13.84
CA LEU A 17 -31.83 -25.04 -12.55
C LEU A 17 -32.01 -23.89 -11.57
N LEU A 18 -33.29 -23.60 -11.30
CA LEU A 18 -33.79 -22.61 -10.37
C LEU A 18 -33.42 -23.03 -8.94
N PHE A 19 -32.26 -22.61 -8.44
CA PHE A 19 -32.00 -22.60 -7.00
C PHE A 19 -32.38 -21.22 -6.45
N LEU A 20 -33.36 -21.24 -5.56
CA LEU A 20 -33.78 -20.24 -4.59
C LEU A 20 -32.81 -19.07 -4.42
N LEU A 21 -33.36 -17.84 -4.41
CA LEU A 21 -32.66 -16.63 -3.97
C LEU A 21 -32.00 -16.87 -2.60
N GLN A 22 -30.76 -17.34 -2.60
CA GLN A 22 -29.82 -17.00 -1.56
C GLN A 22 -29.43 -15.56 -1.83
N THR A 23 -29.75 -14.71 -0.86
CA THR A 23 -29.40 -13.31 -0.82
C THR A 23 -28.02 -13.07 -1.43
N LEU A 24 -27.98 -12.12 -2.37
CA LEU A 24 -26.76 -11.63 -3.03
C LEU A 24 -25.61 -11.56 -2.02
N PRO A 25 -24.41 -12.07 -2.37
CA PRO A 25 -23.31 -12.12 -1.44
C PRO A 25 -23.05 -10.72 -0.87
N PHE A 26 -22.91 -10.69 0.45
CA PHE A 26 -22.36 -9.62 1.28
C PHE A 26 -21.41 -8.72 0.47
N ALA A 27 -21.60 -7.40 0.52
CA ALA A 27 -20.74 -6.44 -0.17
C ALA A 27 -19.27 -6.84 -0.01
N GLN A 28 -18.66 -7.40 -1.06
CA GLN A 28 -17.23 -7.66 -1.04
C GLN A 28 -16.57 -6.30 -0.95
N THR A 29 -15.99 -6.03 0.20
CA THR A 29 -15.12 -4.88 0.35
C THR A 29 -13.88 -5.16 -0.48
N THR A 30 -13.85 -4.65 -1.70
CA THR A 30 -12.63 -4.65 -2.52
C THR A 30 -11.59 -3.80 -1.81
N ILE A 31 -10.41 -4.38 -1.58
CA ILE A 31 -9.24 -3.64 -1.10
C ILE A 31 -8.52 -3.14 -2.35
N GLU A 32 -8.39 -1.83 -2.48
CA GLU A 32 -7.65 -1.21 -3.57
C GLU A 32 -6.21 -0.98 -3.11
N PHE A 33 -5.27 -1.69 -3.74
CA PHE A 33 -3.85 -1.46 -3.52
C PHE A 33 -3.37 -0.30 -4.42
N GLN A 34 -2.65 0.64 -3.82
CA GLN A 34 -2.18 1.87 -4.46
C GLN A 34 -0.69 1.81 -4.78
N ASN A 35 0.08 1.13 -3.95
CA ASN A 35 1.52 1.02 -4.12
C ASN A 35 2.04 -0.31 -3.55
N PHE A 36 3.14 -0.82 -4.11
CA PHE A 36 3.82 -2.01 -3.62
C PHE A 36 5.30 -1.73 -3.43
N THR A 37 5.87 -2.26 -2.35
CA THR A 37 7.31 -2.24 -2.10
C THR A 37 7.76 -3.61 -1.58
N ALA A 38 8.97 -4.04 -1.92
CA ALA A 38 9.45 -5.38 -1.61
C ALA A 38 10.72 -5.34 -0.77
N LYS A 39 10.83 -6.27 0.18
CA LYS A 39 12.04 -6.52 0.97
C LYS A 39 12.52 -7.94 0.69
N GLY A 40 13.71 -8.05 0.12
CA GLY A 40 14.27 -9.34 -0.30
C GLY A 40 13.44 -9.99 -1.41
N SER A 41 13.47 -11.32 -1.48
CA SER A 41 12.77 -12.09 -2.52
C SER A 41 11.29 -12.32 -2.23
N ASP A 42 10.89 -12.41 -0.96
CA ASP A 42 9.60 -13.02 -0.60
C ASP A 42 8.61 -12.06 0.05
N THR A 43 9.10 -10.98 0.69
CA THR A 43 8.22 -10.07 1.41
C THR A 43 7.80 -8.89 0.53
N VAL A 44 6.49 -8.71 0.37
CA VAL A 44 5.89 -7.59 -0.33
C VAL A 44 4.95 -6.85 0.61
N PHE A 45 5.12 -5.55 0.73
CA PHE A 45 4.16 -4.67 1.35
C PHE A 45 3.28 -4.02 0.30
N ALA A 46 2.00 -3.86 0.61
CA ALA A 46 1.03 -3.20 -0.24
C ALA A 46 0.35 -2.06 0.54
N ALA A 47 0.53 -0.84 0.07
CA ALA A 47 -0.24 0.32 0.51
C ALA A 47 -1.64 0.24 -0.10
N SER A 48 -2.67 0.57 0.67
CA SER A 48 -4.06 0.49 0.23
C SER A 48 -4.90 1.63 0.79
N THR A 49 -6.12 1.76 0.28
CA THR A 49 -7.14 2.68 0.82
C THR A 49 -7.62 2.31 2.24
N LYS A 50 -7.14 1.19 2.82
CA LYS A 50 -7.55 0.68 4.14
C LYS A 50 -6.38 0.28 5.05
N GLY A 51 -5.18 0.78 4.76
CA GLY A 51 -3.96 0.54 5.52
C GLY A 51 -2.88 -0.20 4.71
N ILE A 52 -1.91 -0.76 5.41
CA ILE A 52 -0.81 -1.54 4.85
C ILE A 52 -1.13 -3.03 4.99
N TYR A 53 -0.87 -3.77 3.92
CA TYR A 53 -0.92 -5.22 3.89
C TYR A 53 0.49 -5.78 3.63
N ILE A 54 0.72 -7.01 4.07
CA ILE A 54 1.98 -7.74 3.87
C ILE A 54 1.71 -9.11 3.25
N SER A 55 2.57 -9.50 2.32
CA SER A 55 2.68 -10.82 1.74
C SER A 55 4.06 -11.39 2.09
N ALA A 56 4.10 -12.67 2.45
CA ALA A 56 5.34 -13.43 2.68
C ALA A 56 5.55 -14.51 1.60
N ASP A 57 4.76 -14.47 0.54
CA ASP A 57 4.69 -15.46 -0.54
C ASP A 57 4.72 -14.77 -1.91
N GLN A 58 5.57 -13.75 -2.05
CA GLN A 58 5.82 -13.06 -3.32
C GLN A 58 4.58 -12.40 -3.95
N GLY A 59 3.67 -11.92 -3.09
CA GLY A 59 2.43 -11.26 -3.50
C GLY A 59 1.30 -12.22 -3.89
N VAL A 60 1.40 -13.51 -3.58
CA VAL A 60 0.32 -14.47 -3.84
C VAL A 60 -0.84 -14.26 -2.86
N THR A 61 -0.55 -14.05 -1.58
CA THR A 61 -1.55 -13.73 -0.56
C THR A 61 -1.13 -12.53 0.29
N PHE A 62 -2.12 -11.70 0.66
CA PHE A 62 -1.91 -10.51 1.48
C PHE A 62 -2.70 -10.59 2.77
N LYS A 63 -2.08 -10.17 3.87
CA LYS A 63 -2.71 -10.03 5.18
C LYS A 63 -2.58 -8.59 5.65
N LYS A 64 -3.60 -8.10 6.33
CA LYS A 64 -3.58 -6.78 6.94
C LYS A 64 -2.44 -6.70 7.96
N PHE A 65 -1.73 -5.58 7.99
CA PHE A 65 -0.49 -5.45 8.76
C PHE A 65 -0.47 -4.22 9.66
N ALA A 66 -0.66 -3.02 9.12
CA ALA A 66 -0.50 -1.78 9.88
C ALA A 66 -1.35 -0.63 9.33
N LEU A 67 -1.46 0.45 10.10
CA LEU A 67 -2.14 1.70 9.71
C LEU A 67 -3.61 1.47 9.29
N ASP A 68 -4.31 0.63 10.05
CA ASP A 68 -5.69 0.26 9.80
C ASP A 68 -6.60 1.47 9.55
N SER A 69 -7.40 1.38 8.49
CA SER A 69 -8.36 2.43 8.09
C SER A 69 -7.75 3.75 7.62
N LEU A 70 -6.42 3.81 7.47
CA LEU A 70 -5.78 4.93 6.80
C LEU A 70 -5.68 4.67 5.30
N ASP A 71 -5.95 5.71 4.53
CA ASP A 71 -5.68 5.72 3.10
C ASP A 71 -4.18 5.95 2.88
N ILE A 72 -3.44 4.88 2.58
CA ILE A 72 -1.99 4.89 2.39
C ILE A 72 -1.68 4.90 0.90
N THR A 73 -1.07 5.98 0.44
CA THR A 73 -0.83 6.28 -0.99
C THR A 73 0.54 5.81 -1.46
N SER A 74 1.56 5.83 -0.58
CA SER A 74 2.91 5.39 -0.88
C SER A 74 3.55 4.74 0.34
N LEU A 75 4.42 3.76 0.10
CA LEU A 75 5.20 3.08 1.13
C LEU A 75 6.60 2.79 0.58
N ILE A 76 7.63 3.27 1.28
CA ILE A 76 9.03 3.03 0.89
C ILE A 76 9.81 2.43 2.05
N ILE A 77 10.74 1.53 1.71
CA ILE A 77 11.70 0.93 2.63
C ILE A 77 12.98 1.76 2.58
N LEU A 78 13.40 2.31 3.71
CA LEU A 78 14.65 3.07 3.82
C LEU A 78 15.84 2.16 4.13
N ASN A 79 15.62 1.13 4.94
CA ASN A 79 16.58 0.06 5.27
C ASN A 79 15.84 -1.13 5.90
N ASP A 80 16.57 -2.05 6.52
CA ASP A 80 16.01 -3.30 7.08
C ASP A 80 14.89 -3.11 8.10
N ALA A 81 14.87 -2.00 8.84
CA ALA A 81 13.89 -1.73 9.89
C ALA A 81 13.05 -0.47 9.62
N GLU A 82 13.53 0.46 8.82
CA GLU A 82 12.90 1.77 8.63
C GLU A 82 12.00 1.82 7.39
N LEU A 83 10.76 2.28 7.59
CA LEU A 83 9.75 2.47 6.56
C LEU A 83 9.16 3.87 6.64
N LEU A 84 8.79 4.44 5.49
CA LEU A 84 7.97 5.64 5.41
C LEU A 84 6.68 5.36 4.65
N ALA A 85 5.56 5.85 5.16
CA ALA A 85 4.25 5.77 4.54
C ALA A 85 3.67 7.18 4.38
N SER A 86 3.15 7.50 3.20
CA SER A 86 2.34 8.70 3.01
C SER A 86 0.86 8.36 3.06
N SER A 87 0.05 9.29 3.55
CA SER A 87 -1.40 9.16 3.60
C SER A 87 -2.09 10.25 2.79
N TYR A 88 -3.24 9.90 2.22
CA TYR A 88 -4.16 10.89 1.65
C TYR A 88 -4.79 11.78 2.75
N SER A 89 -4.90 11.25 3.97
CA SER A 89 -5.41 11.99 5.14
C SER A 89 -4.43 13.04 5.63
N ASN A 90 -4.85 13.86 6.59
CA ASN A 90 -4.06 14.95 7.19
C ASN A 90 -2.89 14.47 8.10
N TYR A 91 -2.42 13.24 7.96
CA TYR A 91 -1.25 12.73 8.70
C TYR A 91 0.06 13.07 7.99
N GLY A 92 0.02 13.37 6.68
CA GLY A 92 1.21 13.59 5.87
C GLY A 92 2.04 12.33 5.73
N VAL A 93 3.27 12.35 6.27
CA VAL A 93 4.19 11.19 6.23
C VAL A 93 4.38 10.60 7.63
N LEU A 94 4.16 9.29 7.74
CA LEU A 94 4.42 8.48 8.92
C LEU A 94 5.73 7.69 8.74
N ARG A 95 6.42 7.45 9.85
CA ARG A 95 7.67 6.70 9.92
C ARG A 95 7.55 5.54 10.90
N SER A 96 8.11 4.41 10.50
CA SER A 96 8.40 3.31 11.41
C SER A 96 9.91 3.08 11.45
N SER A 97 10.42 2.72 12.64
CA SER A 97 11.80 2.28 12.86
C SER A 97 11.90 0.82 13.33
N ASP A 98 10.78 0.10 13.29
CA ASP A 98 10.63 -1.25 13.82
C ASP A 98 9.85 -2.14 12.85
N TYR A 99 10.14 -1.98 11.56
CA TYR A 99 9.58 -2.81 10.48
C TYR A 99 8.05 -2.70 10.34
N GLY A 100 7.50 -1.54 10.71
CA GLY A 100 6.09 -1.22 10.56
C GLY A 100 5.21 -1.74 11.70
N MET A 101 5.82 -2.24 12.79
CA MET A 101 5.10 -2.63 14.00
C MET A 101 4.52 -1.42 14.74
N SER A 102 5.23 -0.29 14.73
CA SER A 102 4.77 0.99 15.26
C SER A 102 5.09 2.14 14.30
N TRP A 103 4.28 3.21 14.38
CA TRP A 103 4.35 4.34 13.46
C TRP A 103 4.23 5.66 14.22
N HIS A 104 5.05 6.62 13.81
CA HIS A 104 5.09 7.97 14.35
C HIS A 104 5.01 9.00 13.22
N LEU A 105 4.54 10.20 13.53
CA LEU A 105 4.59 11.32 12.59
C LEU A 105 6.04 11.69 12.29
N SER A 106 6.32 12.03 11.03
CA SER A 106 7.64 12.48 10.57
C SER A 106 7.71 14.02 10.48
N GLY A 107 8.77 14.56 9.86
CA GLY A 107 8.92 16.01 9.63
C GLY A 107 7.80 16.63 8.78
N LEU A 108 7.14 15.82 7.94
CA LEU A 108 6.00 16.24 7.10
C LEU A 108 4.65 15.89 7.74
N GLN A 109 4.51 16.11 9.04
CA GLN A 109 3.23 15.96 9.73
C GLN A 109 2.22 17.05 9.32
N ASN A 110 0.93 16.74 9.46
CA ASN A 110 -0.19 17.66 9.17
C ASN A 110 -0.23 18.16 7.72
N GLN A 111 0.44 17.47 6.79
CA GLN A 111 0.31 17.73 5.36
C GLN A 111 -0.84 16.89 4.80
N TYR A 112 -1.61 17.48 3.90
CA TYR A 112 -2.75 16.82 3.26
C TYR A 112 -2.33 16.19 1.93
N ALA A 113 -2.94 15.05 1.60
CA ALA A 113 -2.86 14.42 0.29
C ALA A 113 -1.44 14.20 -0.27
N ILE A 114 -0.49 13.77 0.57
CA ILE A 114 0.82 13.31 0.07
C ILE A 114 0.58 12.03 -0.73
N ASN A 115 0.86 12.07 -2.03
CA ASN A 115 0.58 10.97 -2.95
C ASN A 115 1.76 10.02 -3.10
N GLN A 116 2.98 10.58 -3.18
CA GLN A 116 4.15 9.81 -3.54
C GLN A 116 5.35 10.19 -2.70
N LEU A 117 6.09 9.16 -2.28
CA LEU A 117 7.41 9.27 -1.69
C LEU A 117 8.45 8.65 -2.64
N LEU A 118 9.59 9.32 -2.78
CA LEU A 118 10.71 8.82 -3.57
C LEU A 118 12.02 9.08 -2.85
N MET A 119 12.81 8.04 -2.67
CA MET A 119 14.20 8.15 -2.24
C MET A 119 15.09 8.18 -3.48
N ILE A 120 15.80 9.29 -3.69
CA ILE A 120 16.76 9.42 -4.80
C ILE A 120 18.21 9.22 -4.27
N PRO A 121 19.19 8.94 -5.16
CA PRO A 121 20.59 8.79 -4.77
C PRO A 121 21.09 9.97 -3.92
N GLY A 122 21.94 9.68 -2.94
CA GLY A 122 22.42 10.67 -1.98
C GLY A 122 21.51 10.85 -0.75
N GLY A 123 20.45 10.03 -0.61
CA GLY A 123 19.60 10.02 0.58
C GLY A 123 18.57 11.15 0.64
N ILE A 124 18.26 11.76 -0.51
CA ILE A 124 17.29 12.84 -0.61
C ILE A 124 15.89 12.24 -0.77
N LEU A 125 14.99 12.57 0.16
CA LEU A 125 13.58 12.21 0.08
C LEU A 125 12.83 13.31 -0.65
N ILE A 126 12.03 12.92 -1.63
CA ILE A 126 11.05 13.78 -2.28
C ILE A 126 9.66 13.29 -1.90
N ALA A 127 8.81 14.20 -1.45
CA ALA A 127 7.38 13.96 -1.23
C ALA A 127 6.59 14.88 -2.14
N ALA A 128 5.55 14.36 -2.79
CA ALA A 128 4.69 15.14 -3.68
C ALA A 128 3.21 14.98 -3.31
N SER A 129 2.45 16.07 -3.30
CA SER A 129 1.00 16.04 -3.09
C SER A 129 0.22 16.29 -4.39
N HIS A 130 -1.08 15.98 -4.35
CA HIS A 130 -2.01 16.35 -5.41
C HIS A 130 -2.21 17.86 -5.55
N GLU A 131 -1.93 18.65 -4.51
CA GLU A 131 -2.14 20.10 -4.47
C GLU A 131 -0.90 20.89 -4.91
N GLU A 132 -0.10 20.32 -5.83
CA GLU A 132 1.08 20.96 -6.44
C GLU A 132 2.24 21.27 -5.48
N HIS A 133 2.22 20.74 -4.25
CA HIS A 133 3.33 20.89 -3.31
C HIS A 133 4.35 19.75 -3.47
N ILE A 134 5.63 20.12 -3.50
CA ILE A 134 6.76 19.20 -3.50
C ILE A 134 7.67 19.57 -2.33
N TRP A 135 7.93 18.60 -1.46
CA TRP A 135 8.87 18.73 -0.36
C TRP A 135 10.13 17.94 -0.64
N ARG A 136 11.23 18.42 -0.08
CA ARG A 136 12.55 17.79 -0.18
C ARG A 136 13.16 17.72 1.21
N SER A 137 13.63 16.53 1.57
CA SER A 137 14.34 16.29 2.81
C SER A 137 15.72 15.69 2.54
N THR A 138 16.72 16.10 3.31
CA THR A 138 18.10 15.58 3.25
C THR A 138 18.46 14.68 4.42
N ASP A 139 17.51 14.43 5.32
CA ASP A 139 17.70 13.63 6.53
C ASP A 139 16.72 12.44 6.59
N ARG A 140 16.27 11.96 5.41
CA ARG A 140 15.31 10.85 5.30
C ARG A 140 13.95 11.16 5.96
N GLY A 141 13.48 12.40 5.84
CA GLY A 141 12.15 12.82 6.28
C GLY A 141 12.03 13.13 7.78
N PHE A 142 13.14 13.36 8.48
CA PHE A 142 13.06 13.94 9.83
C PHE A 142 12.67 15.42 9.76
N THR A 143 13.13 16.15 8.73
CA THR A 143 12.73 17.53 8.41
C THR A 143 12.58 17.75 6.91
#